data_AF-A0A261QDA4-F1
#
_entry.id   AF-A0A261QDA4-F1
#
_cell.length_a   1.000
_cell.length_b   1.000
_cell.length_c   1.000
_cell.angle_alpha   90.00
_cell.angle_beta   90.00
_cell.angle_gamma   90.00
#
_symmetry.space_group_name_H-M   'P 1'
#
loop_
_entity.id
_entity.type
_entity.pdbx_description
1 polymer ?
#
loop_
_entity_poly.entity_id
_entity_poly.type
_entity_poly.pdbx_seq_one_letter_code
_entity_poly.pdbx_strand_id
1 'polypeptide(L)' 'MTREIIELKNEHQWRKAFPLMAQLRPTLKLERYLDLLPKMVEEDYHLFALVEDEDFLVLAGVGLVTSLYNGYHVF' A
#
# COMPACT_ATOMS: atom_id res chain seq x y z
N MET A 1 -16.88 3.91 17.88
CA MET A 1 -15.94 3.04 17.16
C MET A 1 -14.71 3.85 16.83
N THR A 2 -13.53 3.25 16.97
CA THR A 2 -12.25 3.96 16.80
C THR A 2 -11.67 3.59 15.45
N ARG A 3 -11.29 4.62 14.69
CA ARG A 3 -10.61 4.46 13.42
C ARG A 3 -9.14 4.79 13.59
N GLU A 4 -8.28 3.94 13.05
CA GLU A 4 -6.84 4.13 13.08
C GLU A 4 -6.25 4.01 11.68
N ILE A 5 -5.23 4.81 11.41
CA ILE A 5 -4.42 4.67 10.20
C ILE A 5 -3.14 3.95 10.59
N ILE A 6 -2.89 2.80 9.98
CA ILE A 6 -1.68 2.01 10.19
C ILE A 6 -0.88 1.89 8.90
N GLU A 7 0.44 1.76 9.04
CA GLU A 7 1.34 1.40 7.93
C GLU A 7 1.44 -0.14 7.83
N LEU A 8 1.36 -0.67 6.61
CA LEU A 8 1.43 -2.10 6.31
C LEU A 8 2.87 -2.49 5.96
N LYS A 9 3.51 -3.30 6.81
CA LYS A 9 4.96 -3.58 6.78
C LYS A 9 5.33 -5.02 6.47
N ASN A 10 4.37 -5.94 6.44
CA ASN A 10 4.64 -7.36 6.26
C ASN A 10 3.64 -8.06 5.35
N GLU A 11 4.02 -9.25 4.87
CA GLU A 11 3.25 -10.03 3.92
C GLU A 11 1.83 -10.37 4.41
N HIS A 12 1.65 -10.65 5.70
CA HIS A 12 0.32 -10.94 6.26
C HIS A 12 -0.63 -9.74 6.11
N GLN A 13 -0.15 -8.55 6.44
CA GLN A 13 -0.89 -7.30 6.26
C GLN A 13 -1.17 -7.03 4.78
N TRP A 14 -0.19 -7.24 3.90
CA TRP A 14 -0.35 -7.05 2.46
C TRP A 14 -1.40 -8.01 1.87
N ARG A 15 -1.36 -9.30 2.25
CA ARG A 15 -2.38 -10.27 1.85
C ARG A 15 -3.78 -9.85 2.30
N LYS A 16 -3.93 -9.36 3.54
CA LYS A 16 -5.20 -8.84 4.06
C LYS A 16 -5.69 -7.60 3.30
N ALA A 17 -4.77 -6.77 2.80
CA ALA A 17 -5.08 -5.58 2.00
C ALA A 17 -5.43 -5.89 0.53
N PHE A 18 -5.05 -7.06 0.00
CA PHE A 18 -5.22 -7.36 -1.43
C PHE A 18 -6.66 -7.24 -1.96
N PRO A 19 -7.72 -7.66 -1.24
CA PRO A 19 -9.09 -7.49 -1.72
C PRO A 19 -9.45 -6.02 -2.03
N LEU A 20 -8.96 -5.06 -1.23
CA LEU A 20 -9.12 -3.63 -1.52
C LEU A 20 -8.22 -3.18 -2.66
N MET A 21 -6.97 -3.66 -2.71
CA MET A 21 -6.05 -3.33 -3.80
C MET A 21 -6.58 -3.80 -5.16
N ALA A 22 -7.21 -4.98 -5.21
CA ALA A 22 -7.85 -5.51 -6.42
C ALA A 22 -9.03 -4.65 -6.87
N GLN A 23 -9.74 -3.96 -5.96
CA GLN A 23 -10.77 -2.98 -6.36
C GLN A 23 -10.14 -1.73 -7.00
N LEU A 24 -9.00 -1.27 -6.48
CA LEU A 24 -8.26 -0.12 -7.02
C LEU A 24 -7.53 -0.45 -8.33
N ARG A 25 -7.10 -1.71 -8.50
CA ARG A 25 -6.33 -2.20 -9.66
C ARG A 25 -6.89 -3.55 -10.12
N PRO A 26 -8.03 -3.58 -10.85
CA PRO A 26 -8.75 -4.82 -11.18
C PRO A 26 -7.95 -5.88 -11.97
N THR A 27 -6.89 -5.48 -12.65
CA THR A 27 -6.03 -6.39 -13.43
C THR A 27 -4.85 -6.95 -12.62
N LEU A 28 -4.63 -6.47 -11.40
CA LEU A 28 -3.53 -6.89 -10.54
C LEU A 28 -3.86 -8.22 -9.85
N LYS A 29 -2.98 -9.20 -10.00
CA LYS A 29 -3.07 -10.51 -9.33
C LYS A 29 -2.30 -10.51 -8.02
N LEU A 30 -2.70 -11.36 -7.08
CA LEU A 30 -2.10 -11.47 -5.75
C LEU A 30 -0.60 -11.80 -5.83
N GLU A 31 -0.21 -12.73 -6.69
CA GLU A 31 1.18 -13.16 -6.85
C GLU A 31 2.05 -12.00 -7.33
N ARG A 32 1.55 -11.22 -8.30
CA ARG A 32 2.27 -10.06 -8.81
C ARG A 32 2.32 -8.92 -7.80
N TYR A 33 1.24 -8.73 -7.03
CA TYR A 33 1.20 -7.76 -5.94
C TYR A 33 2.26 -8.08 -4.88
N LEU A 34 2.34 -9.33 -4.43
CA LEU A 34 3.31 -9.77 -3.43
C LEU A 34 4.75 -9.84 -3.96
N ASP A 35 4.95 -9.96 -5.27
CA ASP A 35 6.28 -9.85 -5.90
C ASP A 35 6.76 -8.40 -6.06
N LEU A 36 5.84 -7.44 -6.21
CA LEU A 36 6.17 -6.03 -6.44
C LEU A 36 6.26 -5.23 -5.14
N LEU A 37 5.29 -5.37 -4.25
CA LEU A 37 5.18 -4.51 -3.08
C LEU A 37 6.42 -4.50 -2.16
N PRO A 38 7.10 -5.63 -1.89
CA PRO A 38 8.33 -5.61 -1.09
C PRO A 38 9.43 -4.76 -1.73
N LYS A 39 9.60 -4.88 -3.06
CA LYS A 39 10.59 -4.10 -3.82
C LYS A 39 10.26 -2.61 -3.80
N MET A 40 8.98 -2.28 -3.93
CA MET A 40 8.53 -0.89 -3.81
C MET A 40 8.82 -0.33 -2.41
N VAL A 41 8.60 -1.12 -1.35
CA VAL A 41 8.91 -0.70 0.03
C VAL A 41 10.41 -0.46 0.23
N GLU A 42 11.27 -1.26 -0.41
CA GLU A 42 12.72 -1.00 -0.46
C GLU A 42 13.07 0.30 -1.21
N GLU A 43 12.19 0.74 -2.12
CA GLU A 43 12.29 1.98 -2.90
C GLU A 43 11.50 3.15 -2.25
N ASP A 44 11.39 3.18 -0.91
CA ASP A 44 10.67 4.21 -0.13
C ASP A 44 9.18 4.37 -0.49
N TYR A 45 8.51 3.28 -0.86
CA TYR A 45 7.06 3.22 -0.93
C TYR A 45 6.44 2.80 0.40
N HIS A 46 5.41 3.53 0.82
CA HIS A 46 4.63 3.27 2.02
C HIS A 46 3.18 2.95 1.65
N LEU A 47 2.61 1.91 2.25
CA LEU A 47 1.21 1.54 2.09
C LEU A 47 0.50 1.65 3.43
N PHE A 48 -0.55 2.46 3.49
CA PHE A 48 -1.36 2.68 4.69
C PHE A 48 -2.75 2.09 4.53
N ALA A 49 -3.35 1.66 5.64
CA ALA A 49 -4.75 1.25 5.72
C ALA A 49 -5.49 2.04 6.80
N LEU A 50 -6.75 2.39 6.52
CA LEU A 50 -7.71 2.78 7.55
C LEU A 50 -8.34 1.52 8.14
N VAL A 51 -8.27 1.35 9.45
CA VAL A 51 -8.77 0.19 10.19
C VAL A 51 -9.95 0.60 11.07
N GLU A 52 -11.03 -0.18 11.01
CA GLU A 52 -12.19 -0.10 11.90
C GLU A 52 -12.60 -1.53 12.28
N ASP A 53 -12.69 -1.83 13.58
CA ASP A 53 -13.08 -3.15 14.10
C ASP A 53 -12.33 -4.33 13.45
N GLU A 54 -11.00 -4.19 13.34
CA GLU A 54 -10.07 -5.12 12.67
C GLU A 54 -10.17 -5.19 11.14
N ASP A 55 -11.16 -4.57 10.51
CA ASP A 55 -11.31 -4.56 9.06
C ASP A 55 -10.55 -3.42 8.40
N PHE A 56 -9.96 -3.70 7.24
CA PHE A 56 -9.35 -2.67 6.40
C PHE A 56 -10.44 -2.07 5.52
N LEU A 57 -10.60 -0.74 5.57
CA LEU A 57 -11.65 -0.03 4.84
C LEU A 57 -11.13 0.69 3.59
N VAL A 58 -9.93 1.27 3.69
CA VAL A 58 -9.32 2.12 2.66
C VAL A 58 -7.83 1.86 2.61
N LEU A 59 -7.23 1.95 1.42
CA LEU A 59 -5.78 1.93 1.24
C LEU A 59 -5.28 3.27 0.67
N ALA A 60 -4.12 3.71 1.12
CA ALA A 60 -3.40 4.84 0.54
C ALA A 60 -1.93 4.46 0.35
N GLY A 61 -1.44 4.58 -0.88
CA GLY A 61 -0.03 4.36 -1.23
C GLY A 61 0.69 5.68 -1.40
N VAL A 62 1.93 5.76 -0.93
CA VAL A 62 2.77 6.97 -0.97
C VAL A 62 4.17 6.54 -1.41
N GLY A 63 4.67 7.09 -2.53
CA GLY A 63 6.05 6.88 -2.96
C GLY A 63 6.91 8.12 -2.74
N LEU A 64 8.05 7.99 -2.07
CA LEU A 64 9.05 9.05 -1.98
C LEU A 64 10.07 8.89 -3.11
N VAL A 65 10.01 9.77 -4.11
CA VAL A 65 10.79 9.60 -5.34
C VAL A 65 11.54 10.88 -5.67
N THR A 66 12.75 10.74 -6.21
CA THR A 66 13.47 11.85 -6.84
C THR A 66 13.33 11.76 -8.35
N SER A 67 12.82 12.81 -8.99
CA SER A 67 12.77 12.92 -10.46
C SER A 67 13.45 14.20 -10.96
N LEU A 68 13.86 14.20 -12.23
CA LEU A 68 14.44 15.39 -12.88
C LEU A 68 13.46 16.57 -12.95
N TYR A 69 12.16 16.30 -12.90
CA TYR A 69 11.12 17.32 -13.04
C TYR A 69 10.73 17.95 -11.70
N ASN A 70 10.61 17.13 -10.65
CA ASN A 70 10.05 17.56 -9.37
C ASN A 70 11.06 17.57 -8.21
N GLY A 71 12.31 17.14 -8.45
CA GLY A 71 13.24 16.86 -7.37
C GLY A 71 12.71 15.75 -6.45
N TYR A 72 13.00 15.85 -5.16
CA TYR A 72 12.47 14.94 -4.14
C TYR A 72 11.00 15.30 -3.82
N HIS A 73 10.08 14.35 -4.06
CA HIS A 73 8.64 14.58 -3.94
C HIS A 73 7.89 13.31 -3.53
N VAL A 74 6.60 13.51 -3.19
CA VAL A 74 5.63 12.44 -2.90
C VAL A 74 4.79 12.17 -4.14
N PHE A 75 4.58 10.89 -4.46
CA PHE A 75 3.63 10.41 -5.47
C PHE A 75 2.51 9.58 -4.84
#